data_AF-A0A971P8J6-F1
#
_entry.id   AF-A0A971P8J6-F1
#
_cell.length_a   1.000
_cell.length_b   1.000
_cell.length_c   1.000
_cell.angle_alpha   90.00
_cell.angle_beta   90.00
_cell.angle_gamma   90.00
#
_symmetry.space_group_name_H-M   'P 1'
#
loop_
_entity.id
_entity.type
_entity.pdbx_description
1 polymer ?
#
loop_
_entity_poly.entity_id
_entity_poly.type
_entity_poly.pdbx_seq_one_letter_code
_entity_poly.pdbx_strand_id
1 'polypeptide(L)'
;MSFDIPVIVFVVTIGALAILAVNGALRNAIEKTCVYLFIIAHTFYSGIGIARPKTDDIYLIHYTVFMICLVAGLRFGLFLLRKKEESPVIQSLGTELTRIAKVGTILYFIVMLLPLVYPVNRLSDLVRVVINIRNIFERRTAYKADIITYALYTLKLILLPLVYVYISRIRSTVKIVIILAATLYLEVVQLGYIGRSGLLSQLFIIIGCVIIHRTGRSVGRVREKETIRTDTADRKMWKGIRRLILVTAVGLILGMPLLQDFAAYRSGGTSTMSDEESIQKLIHVETGFPLHYSYCEEYAVDAEQAENFSATRYLKWIATLPIPKFTSSSADAVNINYRFSELRTGNLYGTRYFYVLLPSLLGEGILLYGSWFYWIHGLFIGWMVALVIRFLSSVRSLRYWAVYIALSIVLMARGGSQGAISVIINYSLIVWVFLAVVLTRDCVKPVLSPALKRLLAIISERIKKTKEN
;
A
#
# COMPACT_ATOMS: atom_id res chain seq x y z
N MET A 1 -0.13 -22.77 -24.71
CA MET A 1 0.24 -21.34 -24.82
C MET A 1 1.77 -21.26 -24.86
N SER A 2 2.37 -20.86 -25.97
CA SER A 2 3.83 -20.72 -26.05
C SER A 2 4.25 -19.32 -25.62
N PHE A 3 4.93 -19.23 -24.49
CA PHE A 3 5.70 -18.03 -24.15
C PHE A 3 7.06 -18.08 -24.85
N ASP A 4 7.58 -16.92 -25.23
CA ASP A 4 8.97 -16.76 -25.64
C ASP A 4 9.89 -16.93 -24.42
N ILE A 5 10.51 -18.11 -24.31
CA ILE A 5 11.38 -18.46 -23.19
C ILE A 5 12.58 -17.52 -23.06
N PRO A 6 13.32 -17.18 -24.14
CA PRO A 6 14.34 -16.13 -24.10
C PRO A 6 13.88 -14.81 -23.47
N VAL A 7 12.69 -14.30 -23.84
CA VAL A 7 12.15 -13.05 -23.28
C VAL A 7 11.86 -13.20 -21.78
N ILE A 8 11.30 -14.34 -21.33
CA ILE A 8 11.11 -14.60 -19.89
C ILE A 8 12.44 -14.58 -19.15
N VAL A 9 13.45 -15.28 -19.65
CA VAL A 9 14.78 -15.35 -19.02
C VAL A 9 15.38 -13.95 -18.92
N PHE A 10 15.27 -13.14 -19.97
CA PHE A 10 15.72 -11.76 -19.98
C PHE A 10 14.99 -10.91 -18.92
N VAL A 11 13.65 -10.93 -18.90
CA VAL A 11 12.83 -10.18 -17.93
C VAL A 11 13.18 -10.54 -16.48
N VAL A 12 13.33 -11.83 -16.19
CA VAL A 12 13.71 -12.34 -14.87
C VAL A 12 15.13 -11.89 -14.51
N THR A 13 16.05 -11.90 -15.47
CA THR A 13 17.42 -11.42 -15.28
C THR A 13 17.45 -9.94 -14.92
N ILE A 14 16.68 -9.10 -15.64
CA ILE A 14 16.53 -7.67 -15.32
C ILE A 14 15.98 -7.47 -13.91
N GLY A 15 14.94 -8.23 -13.52
CA GLY A 15 14.40 -8.19 -12.16
C GLY A 15 15.42 -8.57 -11.08
N ALA A 16 16.22 -9.62 -11.33
CA ALA A 16 17.30 -10.04 -10.42
C ALA A 16 18.40 -8.98 -10.31
N LEU A 17 18.83 -8.39 -11.43
CA LEU A 17 19.81 -7.29 -11.44
C LEU A 17 19.29 -6.05 -10.69
N ALA A 18 18.00 -5.72 -10.84
CA ALA A 18 17.36 -4.64 -10.09
C ALA A 18 17.41 -4.88 -8.56
N ILE A 19 17.13 -6.12 -8.11
CA ILE A 19 17.26 -6.51 -6.71
C ILE A 19 18.71 -6.34 -6.22
N LEU A 20 19.69 -6.80 -6.99
CA LEU A 20 21.11 -6.66 -6.64
C LEU A 20 21.52 -5.19 -6.55
N ALA A 21 21.07 -4.37 -7.51
CA ALA A 21 21.39 -2.95 -7.59
C ALA A 21 20.85 -2.14 -6.40
N VAL A 22 19.71 -2.52 -5.81
CA VAL A 22 19.14 -1.83 -4.64
C VAL A 22 19.58 -2.46 -3.30
N ASN A 23 20.04 -3.72 -3.29
CA ASN A 23 20.36 -4.47 -2.07
C ASN A 23 21.32 -3.72 -1.12
N GLY A 24 22.38 -3.11 -1.64
CA GLY A 24 23.37 -2.37 -0.84
C GLY A 24 22.80 -1.14 -0.12
N ALA A 25 21.65 -0.61 -0.54
CA ALA A 25 21.00 0.54 0.08
C ALA A 25 20.00 0.14 1.19
N LEU A 26 19.60 -1.14 1.26
CA LEU A 26 18.58 -1.65 2.18
C LEU A 26 19.19 -2.06 3.52
N ARG A 27 18.63 -1.54 4.62
CA ARG A 27 19.21 -1.65 5.97
C ARG A 27 18.69 -2.81 6.78
N ASN A 28 17.40 -3.06 6.71
CA ASN A 28 16.72 -4.01 7.58
C ASN A 28 15.88 -4.98 6.75
N ALA A 29 15.50 -6.12 7.34
CA ALA A 29 14.78 -7.13 6.58
C ALA A 29 13.33 -6.73 6.22
N ILE A 30 12.73 -5.73 6.88
CA ILE A 30 11.45 -5.16 6.42
C ILE A 30 11.67 -4.49 5.07
N GLU A 31 12.58 -3.51 4.99
CA GLU A 31 12.93 -2.83 3.74
C GLU A 31 13.26 -3.82 2.62
N LYS A 32 14.13 -4.81 2.89
CA LYS A 32 14.48 -5.84 1.92
C LYS A 32 13.27 -6.61 1.42
N THR A 33 12.43 -7.08 2.33
CA THR A 33 11.24 -7.86 1.97
C THR A 33 10.29 -7.03 1.12
N CYS A 34 10.00 -5.79 1.54
CA CYS A 34 9.08 -4.91 0.82
C CYS A 34 9.59 -4.61 -0.60
N VAL A 35 10.85 -4.18 -0.71
CA VAL A 35 11.43 -3.77 -2.00
C VAL A 35 11.62 -4.97 -2.93
N TYR A 36 12.06 -6.13 -2.42
CA TYR A 36 12.20 -7.32 -3.25
C TYR A 36 10.84 -7.82 -3.74
N LEU A 37 9.83 -7.91 -2.86
CA LEU A 37 8.50 -8.34 -3.27
C LEU A 37 7.89 -7.36 -4.28
N PHE A 38 8.15 -6.05 -4.13
CA PHE A 38 7.70 -5.05 -5.08
C PHE A 38 8.36 -5.23 -6.46
N ILE A 39 9.68 -5.42 -6.52
CA ILE A 39 10.40 -5.68 -7.77
C ILE A 39 9.92 -7.00 -8.40
N ILE A 40 9.83 -8.08 -7.61
CA ILE A 40 9.33 -9.38 -8.10
C ILE A 40 7.91 -9.24 -8.65
N ALA A 41 7.02 -8.56 -7.94
CA ALA A 41 5.65 -8.35 -8.40
C ALA A 41 5.63 -7.52 -9.69
N HIS A 42 6.44 -6.46 -9.80
CA HIS A 42 6.52 -5.67 -11.03
C HIS A 42 7.09 -6.48 -12.20
N THR A 43 8.14 -7.27 -11.99
CA THR A 43 8.69 -8.19 -12.99
C THR A 43 7.65 -9.20 -13.45
N PHE A 44 6.85 -9.74 -12.53
CA PHE A 44 5.79 -10.69 -12.86
C PHE A 44 4.65 -10.05 -13.66
N TYR A 45 4.05 -8.98 -13.14
CA TYR A 45 2.84 -8.38 -13.72
C TYR A 45 3.13 -7.53 -14.96
N SER A 46 4.23 -6.78 -14.97
CA SER A 46 4.56 -5.87 -16.07
C SER A 46 5.52 -6.48 -17.11
N GLY A 47 6.32 -7.48 -16.71
CA GLY A 47 7.41 -8.04 -17.51
C GLY A 47 7.08 -9.37 -18.18
N ILE A 48 6.67 -10.40 -17.41
CA ILE A 48 6.51 -11.78 -17.96
C ILE A 48 5.52 -11.83 -19.12
N GLY A 49 4.46 -11.00 -19.06
CA GLY A 49 3.47 -10.94 -20.13
C GLY A 49 3.99 -10.42 -21.47
N ILE A 50 5.17 -9.78 -21.51
CA ILE A 50 5.82 -9.32 -22.75
C ILE A 50 6.25 -10.50 -23.61
N ALA A 51 6.58 -11.64 -23.01
CA ALA A 51 6.94 -12.87 -23.72
C ALA A 51 5.77 -13.54 -24.46
N ARG A 52 4.62 -12.85 -24.62
CA ARG A 52 3.47 -13.37 -25.35
C ARG A 52 3.58 -13.03 -26.82
N PRO A 53 3.19 -13.93 -27.74
CA PRO A 53 3.27 -13.69 -29.19
C PRO A 53 2.52 -12.47 -29.72
N LYS A 54 1.60 -11.90 -28.94
CA LYS A 54 0.78 -10.74 -29.32
C LYS A 54 1.28 -9.41 -28.74
N THR A 55 2.35 -9.43 -27.95
CA THR A 55 2.93 -8.21 -27.39
C THR A 55 4.10 -7.78 -28.28
N ASP A 56 4.15 -6.50 -28.62
CA ASP A 56 5.23 -5.93 -29.42
C ASP A 56 6.55 -5.91 -28.63
N ASP A 57 7.65 -6.26 -29.30
CA ASP A 57 9.00 -6.30 -28.75
C ASP A 57 9.47 -4.92 -28.23
N ILE A 58 8.92 -3.81 -28.74
CA ILE A 58 9.22 -2.46 -28.24
C ILE A 58 8.93 -2.35 -26.73
N TYR A 59 7.95 -3.09 -26.21
CA TYR A 59 7.61 -3.06 -24.79
C TYR A 59 8.66 -3.74 -23.91
N LEU A 60 9.55 -4.56 -24.47
CA LEU A 60 10.72 -5.08 -23.77
C LEU A 60 11.72 -3.96 -23.44
N ILE A 61 11.90 -3.03 -24.38
CA ILE A 61 12.72 -1.83 -24.19
C ILE A 61 12.04 -0.92 -23.15
N HIS A 62 10.72 -0.68 -23.31
CA HIS A 62 9.96 0.12 -22.34
C HIS A 62 10.08 -0.44 -20.91
N TYR A 63 9.89 -1.75 -20.73
CA TYR A 63 10.05 -2.40 -19.43
C TYR A 63 11.46 -2.24 -18.85
N THR A 64 12.49 -2.40 -19.68
CA THR A 64 13.89 -2.30 -19.24
C THR A 64 14.22 -0.90 -18.74
N VAL A 65 13.88 0.14 -19.52
CA VAL A 65 14.08 1.54 -19.14
C VAL A 65 13.26 1.89 -17.90
N PHE A 66 12.00 1.47 -17.83
CA PHE A 66 11.17 1.68 -16.65
C PHE A 66 11.79 1.07 -15.40
N MET A 67 12.30 -0.16 -15.48
CA MET A 67 12.95 -0.83 -14.36
C MET A 67 14.24 -0.12 -13.92
N ILE A 68 15.05 0.38 -14.86
CA ILE A 68 16.23 1.18 -14.52
C ILE A 68 15.82 2.45 -13.75
N CYS A 69 14.83 3.18 -14.24
CA CYS A 69 14.31 4.38 -13.58
C CYS A 69 13.66 4.08 -12.23
N LEU A 70 12.94 2.96 -12.10
CA LEU A 70 12.36 2.49 -10.84
C LEU A 70 13.44 2.23 -9.80
N VAL A 71 14.52 1.53 -10.18
CA VAL A 71 15.67 1.26 -9.30
C VAL A 71 16.40 2.55 -8.94
N ALA A 72 16.59 3.47 -9.89
CA ALA A 72 17.19 4.78 -9.64
C ALA A 72 16.37 5.58 -8.61
N GLY A 73 15.04 5.61 -8.78
CA GLY A 73 14.11 6.22 -7.82
C GLY A 73 14.20 5.59 -6.45
N LEU A 74 14.16 4.25 -6.36
CA LEU A 74 14.31 3.52 -5.11
C LEU A 74 15.62 3.89 -4.40
N ARG A 75 16.75 3.87 -5.11
CA ARG A 75 18.05 4.23 -4.52
C ARG A 75 18.09 5.67 -4.07
N PHE A 76 17.55 6.60 -4.86
CA PHE A 76 17.48 8.02 -4.50
C PHE A 76 16.65 8.24 -3.23
N GLY A 77 15.43 7.68 -3.15
CA GLY A 77 14.60 7.78 -1.94
C GLY A 77 15.25 7.15 -0.71
N LEU A 78 15.91 5.98 -0.87
CA LEU A 78 16.63 5.31 0.20
C LEU A 78 17.85 6.10 0.69
N PHE A 79 18.48 6.89 -0.18
CA PHE A 79 19.62 7.75 0.11
C PHE A 79 19.23 9.02 0.88
N LEU A 80 18.09 9.65 0.54
CA LEU A 80 17.64 10.89 1.21
C LEU A 80 17.47 10.74 2.73
N LEU A 81 17.11 9.54 3.18
CA LEU A 81 16.88 9.21 4.59
C LEU A 81 18.03 8.34 5.17
N ARG A 82 19.26 8.55 4.69
CA ARG A 82 20.45 7.76 5.09
C ARG A 82 21.00 8.10 6.49
N LYS A 83 20.47 9.05 7.26
CA LYS A 83 20.98 9.24 8.64
C LYS A 83 20.62 8.04 9.53
N LYS A 84 21.59 7.58 10.33
CA LYS A 84 21.60 6.26 11.01
C LYS A 84 21.12 6.34 12.46
N GLU A 85 21.07 7.53 13.04
CA GLU A 85 20.61 7.74 14.40
C GLU A 85 19.11 8.04 14.40
N GLU A 86 18.40 7.41 15.33
CA GLU A 86 17.01 7.74 15.63
C GLU A 86 16.97 9.22 16.04
N SER A 87 16.72 10.09 15.06
CA SER A 87 16.55 11.52 15.32
C SER A 87 15.58 11.71 16.50
N PRO A 88 15.81 12.69 17.40
CA PRO A 88 14.88 12.99 18.48
C PRO A 88 13.43 13.09 18.00
N VAL A 89 13.21 13.63 16.79
CA VAL A 89 11.91 13.72 16.11
C VAL A 89 11.28 12.33 15.89
N ILE A 90 12.06 11.33 15.45
CA ILE A 90 11.59 9.96 15.19
C ILE A 90 11.19 9.28 16.50
N GLN A 91 11.98 9.45 17.56
CA GLN A 91 11.68 8.89 18.89
C GLN A 91 10.45 9.56 19.52
N SER A 92 10.38 10.88 19.40
CA SER A 92 9.28 11.75 19.83
C SER A 92 7.97 11.33 19.15
N LEU A 93 7.96 11.18 17.82
CA LEU A 93 6.81 10.66 17.06
C LEU A 93 6.38 9.27 17.53
N GLY A 94 7.33 8.35 17.68
CA GLY A 94 7.03 7.00 18.15
C GLY A 94 6.36 6.98 19.53
N THR A 95 6.82 7.85 20.43
CA THR A 95 6.30 7.99 21.80
C THR A 95 4.88 8.58 21.81
N GLU A 96 4.65 9.65 21.06
CA GLU A 96 3.32 10.30 20.98
C GLU A 96 2.26 9.35 20.39
N LEU A 97 2.58 8.66 19.29
CA LEU A 97 1.67 7.66 18.72
C LEU A 97 1.39 6.52 19.71
N THR A 98 2.41 6.04 20.43
CA THR A 98 2.28 4.96 21.42
C THR A 98 1.39 5.36 22.60
N ARG A 99 1.38 6.66 22.98
CA ARG A 99 0.54 7.22 24.05
C ARG A 99 -0.93 7.10 23.70
N ILE A 100 -1.32 7.45 22.48
CA ILE A 100 -2.72 7.46 22.04
C ILE A 100 -3.21 6.13 21.46
N ALA A 101 -2.30 5.21 21.11
CA ALA A 101 -2.63 4.01 20.35
C ALA A 101 -3.72 3.12 20.97
N LYS A 102 -3.74 2.97 22.30
CA LYS A 102 -4.77 2.17 22.98
C LYS A 102 -6.16 2.79 22.80
N VAL A 103 -6.27 4.10 23.05
CA VAL A 103 -7.54 4.84 22.90
C VAL A 103 -7.97 4.85 21.44
N GLY A 104 -7.05 5.12 20.51
CA GLY A 104 -7.32 5.08 19.08
C GLY A 104 -7.76 3.71 18.58
N THR A 105 -7.21 2.62 19.12
CA THR A 105 -7.66 1.24 18.79
C THR A 105 -9.07 0.97 19.30
N ILE A 106 -9.40 1.41 20.52
CA ILE A 106 -10.77 1.26 21.04
C ILE A 106 -11.75 2.06 20.17
N LEU A 107 -11.40 3.32 19.86
CA LEU A 107 -12.21 4.17 18.98
C LEU A 107 -12.36 3.56 17.59
N TYR A 108 -11.31 2.96 17.03
CA TYR A 108 -11.36 2.25 15.75
C TYR A 108 -12.42 1.13 15.75
N PHE A 109 -12.45 0.28 16.79
CA PHE A 109 -13.45 -0.78 16.88
C PHE A 109 -14.87 -0.24 17.11
N ILE A 110 -15.02 0.84 17.88
CA ILE A 110 -16.32 1.53 18.02
C ILE A 110 -16.80 2.02 16.64
N VAL A 111 -15.94 2.73 15.91
CA VAL A 111 -16.22 3.24 14.55
C VAL A 111 -16.55 2.11 13.58
N MET A 112 -15.99 0.92 13.77
CA MET A 112 -16.37 -0.26 12.99
C MET A 112 -17.71 -0.88 13.39
N LEU A 113 -18.20 -0.68 14.60
CA LEU A 113 -19.51 -1.18 14.99
C LEU A 113 -20.64 -0.22 14.57
N LEU A 114 -20.37 1.09 14.51
CA LEU A 114 -21.39 2.10 14.18
C LEU A 114 -22.13 1.86 12.84
N PRO A 115 -21.48 1.44 11.74
CA PRO A 115 -22.19 1.15 10.48
C PRO A 115 -23.05 -0.12 10.51
N LEU A 116 -23.03 -0.87 11.63
CA LEU A 116 -23.98 -1.95 11.91
C LEU A 116 -25.17 -1.48 12.75
N VAL A 117 -25.15 -0.25 13.27
CA VAL A 117 -26.26 0.36 14.01
C VAL A 117 -27.02 1.34 13.13
N TYR A 118 -26.30 2.08 12.28
CA TYR A 118 -26.82 3.10 11.37
C TYR A 118 -26.38 2.82 9.92
N PRO A 119 -27.19 3.10 8.89
CA PRO A 119 -28.55 3.69 8.95
C PRO A 119 -29.65 2.69 9.34
N VAL A 120 -29.36 1.39 9.25
CA VAL A 120 -30.27 0.30 9.62
C VAL A 120 -29.58 -0.57 10.65
N ASN A 121 -30.29 -0.92 11.73
CA ASN A 121 -29.74 -1.79 12.77
C ASN A 121 -29.55 -3.21 12.23
N ARG A 122 -28.28 -3.58 12.06
CA ARG A 122 -27.74 -4.85 11.58
C ARG A 122 -26.85 -5.52 12.62
N LEU A 123 -26.99 -5.19 13.91
CA LEU A 123 -26.19 -5.82 14.97
C LEU A 123 -26.36 -7.35 15.01
N SER A 124 -27.52 -7.88 14.60
CA SER A 124 -27.75 -9.31 14.47
C SER A 124 -26.78 -9.99 13.48
N ASP A 125 -26.25 -9.26 12.50
CA ASP A 125 -25.30 -9.78 11.50
C ASP A 125 -23.96 -10.14 12.15
N LEU A 126 -23.66 -9.65 13.36
CA LEU A 126 -22.49 -10.08 14.14
C LEU A 126 -22.57 -11.54 14.58
N VAL A 127 -23.75 -12.14 14.61
CA VAL A 127 -23.95 -13.56 14.96
C VAL A 127 -24.39 -14.35 13.74
N ARG A 128 -25.25 -13.77 12.90
CA ARG A 128 -25.78 -14.38 11.68
C ARG A 128 -25.20 -13.68 10.45
N VAL A 129 -23.95 -14.00 10.12
CA VAL A 129 -23.27 -13.37 8.97
C VAL A 129 -23.99 -13.72 7.68
N VAL A 130 -24.69 -12.74 7.08
CA VAL A 130 -25.33 -12.90 5.78
C VAL A 130 -24.31 -12.59 4.68
N ILE A 131 -23.77 -13.64 4.06
CA ILE A 131 -22.91 -13.53 2.88
C ILE A 131 -23.81 -13.61 1.65
N ASN A 132 -24.01 -12.47 0.97
CA ASN A 132 -24.76 -12.43 -0.28
C ASN A 132 -24.01 -11.62 -1.33
N ILE A 133 -23.53 -12.30 -2.37
CA ILE A 133 -22.77 -11.68 -3.45
C ILE A 133 -23.63 -10.71 -4.28
N ARG A 134 -24.93 -10.96 -4.39
CA ARG A 134 -25.85 -10.16 -5.24
C ARG A 134 -25.97 -8.73 -4.74
N ASN A 135 -25.98 -8.52 -3.42
CA ASN A 135 -26.23 -7.20 -2.84
C ASN A 135 -24.94 -6.44 -2.49
N ILE A 136 -23.75 -6.94 -2.87
CA ILE A 136 -22.47 -6.29 -2.53
C ILE A 136 -22.40 -4.87 -3.10
N PHE A 137 -22.78 -4.71 -4.36
CA PHE A 137 -22.70 -3.43 -5.05
C PHE A 137 -23.71 -2.45 -4.47
N GLU A 138 -24.95 -2.88 -4.26
CA GLU A 138 -25.99 -2.09 -3.58
C GLU A 138 -25.53 -1.62 -2.21
N ARG A 139 -24.99 -2.52 -1.38
CA ARG A 139 -24.43 -2.17 -0.08
C ARG A 139 -23.33 -1.14 -0.23
N ARG A 140 -22.32 -1.39 -1.08
CA ARG A 140 -21.20 -0.45 -1.30
C ARG A 140 -21.65 0.92 -1.80
N THR A 141 -22.67 0.96 -2.65
CA THR A 141 -23.24 2.22 -3.16
C THR A 141 -23.98 2.95 -2.05
N ALA A 142 -24.81 2.25 -1.26
CA ALA A 142 -25.47 2.82 -0.09
C ALA A 142 -24.48 3.36 0.95
N TYR A 143 -23.39 2.62 1.22
CA TYR A 143 -22.29 3.04 2.10
C TYR A 143 -21.61 4.35 1.62
N LYS A 144 -21.59 4.60 0.31
CA LYS A 144 -20.99 5.82 -0.28
C LYS A 144 -21.97 6.99 -0.41
N ALA A 145 -23.26 6.70 -0.52
CA ALA A 145 -24.30 7.72 -0.67
C ALA A 145 -24.58 8.48 0.63
N ASP A 146 -24.47 7.81 1.78
CA ASP A 146 -24.71 8.41 3.10
C ASP A 146 -23.45 9.09 3.68
N ILE A 147 -23.55 10.37 4.01
CA ILE A 147 -22.42 11.20 4.46
C ILE A 147 -21.86 10.75 5.81
N ILE A 148 -22.71 10.30 6.73
CA ILE A 148 -22.32 9.83 8.06
C ILE A 148 -21.49 8.56 7.91
N THR A 149 -21.97 7.62 7.10
CA THR A 149 -21.33 6.35 6.82
C THR A 149 -20.00 6.56 6.10
N TYR A 150 -19.93 7.50 5.16
CA TYR A 150 -18.68 7.91 4.52
C TYR A 150 -17.68 8.53 5.50
N ALA A 151 -18.14 9.38 6.42
CA ALA A 151 -17.32 9.97 7.47
C ALA A 151 -16.78 8.90 8.44
N LEU A 152 -17.62 7.96 8.88
CA LEU A 152 -17.22 6.82 9.70
C LEU A 152 -16.19 5.94 8.99
N TYR A 153 -16.38 5.66 7.70
CA TYR A 153 -15.41 4.93 6.90
C TYR A 153 -14.07 5.67 6.83
N THR A 154 -14.09 6.98 6.58
CA THR A 154 -12.87 7.81 6.53
C THR A 154 -12.15 7.81 7.88
N LEU A 155 -12.90 7.96 8.99
CA LEU A 155 -12.36 7.91 10.34
C LEU A 155 -11.75 6.54 10.67
N LYS A 156 -12.39 5.44 10.25
CA LYS A 156 -11.84 4.08 10.36
C LYS A 156 -10.45 4.00 9.73
N LEU A 157 -10.30 4.53 8.51
CA LEU A 157 -9.03 4.51 7.79
C LEU A 157 -7.94 5.33 8.48
N ILE A 158 -8.29 6.51 9.00
CA ILE A 158 -7.37 7.39 9.74
C ILE A 158 -6.91 6.73 11.05
N LEU A 159 -7.77 5.97 11.71
CA LEU A 159 -7.45 5.30 12.99
C LEU A 159 -6.68 3.99 12.82
N LEU A 160 -6.70 3.38 11.63
CA LEU A 160 -6.09 2.06 11.38
C LEU A 160 -4.60 1.99 11.78
N PRO A 161 -3.72 2.98 11.49
CA PRO A 161 -2.33 2.93 11.93
C PRO A 161 -2.18 2.79 13.45
N LEU A 162 -3.10 3.34 14.24
CA LEU A 162 -3.05 3.24 15.70
C LEU A 162 -3.30 1.82 16.20
N VAL A 163 -4.07 1.01 15.46
CA VAL A 163 -4.23 -0.42 15.74
C VAL A 163 -2.89 -1.14 15.61
N TYR A 164 -2.14 -0.85 14.53
CA TYR A 164 -0.82 -1.44 14.32
C TYR A 164 0.23 -0.92 15.32
N VAL A 165 0.17 0.35 15.70
CA VAL A 165 0.99 0.90 16.80
C VAL A 165 0.66 0.21 18.12
N TYR A 166 -0.63 -0.03 18.42
CA TYR A 166 -1.04 -0.72 19.63
C TYR A 166 -0.56 -2.18 19.65
N ILE A 167 -0.69 -2.89 18.54
CA ILE A 167 -0.15 -4.25 18.33
C ILE A 167 1.35 -4.32 18.65
N SER A 168 2.11 -3.26 18.35
CA SER A 168 3.55 -3.22 18.66
C SER A 168 3.88 -3.31 20.16
N ARG A 169 2.92 -2.98 21.04
CA ARG A 169 3.04 -3.09 22.51
C ARG A 169 2.57 -4.44 23.05
N ILE A 170 1.81 -5.21 22.26
CA ILE A 170 1.22 -6.46 22.71
C ILE A 170 2.30 -7.52 22.79
N ARG A 171 2.37 -8.18 23.95
CA ARG A 171 3.29 -9.29 24.17
C ARG A 171 2.75 -10.60 23.58
N SER A 172 1.46 -10.89 23.63
CA SER A 172 0.97 -12.21 23.17
C SER A 172 0.74 -12.25 21.66
N THR A 173 1.39 -13.19 20.96
CA THR A 173 1.11 -13.49 19.55
C THR A 173 -0.38 -13.77 19.30
N VAL A 174 -1.02 -14.51 20.22
CA VAL A 174 -2.45 -14.86 20.11
C VAL A 174 -3.32 -13.61 20.13
N LYS A 175 -3.02 -12.64 21.02
CA LYS A 175 -3.76 -11.37 21.07
C LYS A 175 -3.60 -10.56 19.78
N ILE A 176 -2.42 -10.59 19.15
CA ILE A 176 -2.19 -9.93 17.85
C ILE A 176 -3.07 -10.56 16.78
N VAL A 177 -3.09 -11.89 16.70
CA VAL A 177 -3.92 -12.63 15.74
C VAL A 177 -5.40 -12.33 15.96
N ILE A 178 -5.87 -12.35 17.22
CA ILE A 178 -7.28 -12.05 17.56
C ILE A 178 -7.66 -10.63 17.10
N ILE A 179 -6.83 -9.62 17.36
CA ILE A 179 -7.15 -8.23 16.97
C ILE A 179 -7.25 -8.10 15.44
N LEU A 180 -6.28 -8.65 14.70
CA LEU A 180 -6.30 -8.59 13.24
C LEU A 180 -7.45 -9.42 12.64
N ALA A 181 -7.75 -10.58 13.21
CA ALA A 181 -8.90 -11.40 12.82
C ALA A 181 -10.23 -10.70 13.13
N ALA A 182 -10.33 -9.97 14.25
CA ALA A 182 -11.51 -9.18 14.59
C ALA A 182 -11.72 -8.02 13.60
N THR A 183 -10.64 -7.34 13.19
CA THR A 183 -10.70 -6.34 12.12
C THR A 183 -11.25 -6.95 10.84
N LEU A 184 -10.70 -8.08 10.40
CA LEU A 184 -11.15 -8.79 9.21
C LEU A 184 -12.62 -9.22 9.31
N TYR A 185 -12.99 -9.82 10.43
CA TYR A 185 -14.34 -10.31 10.69
C TYR A 185 -15.39 -9.20 10.56
N LEU A 186 -15.16 -8.08 11.25
CA LEU A 186 -16.08 -6.95 11.22
C LEU A 186 -16.16 -6.30 9.83
N GLU A 187 -15.08 -6.27 9.04
CA GLU A 187 -15.17 -5.84 7.64
C GLU A 187 -16.05 -6.77 6.80
N VAL A 188 -15.96 -8.09 7.02
CA VAL A 188 -16.83 -9.07 6.36
C VAL A 188 -18.28 -8.88 6.77
N VAL A 189 -18.57 -8.66 8.05
CA VAL A 189 -19.94 -8.44 8.55
C VAL A 189 -20.54 -7.15 7.97
N GLN A 190 -19.77 -6.05 7.95
CA GLN A 190 -20.22 -4.78 7.36
C GLN A 190 -20.59 -4.94 5.88
N LEU A 191 -19.65 -5.47 5.09
CA LEU A 191 -19.77 -5.54 3.64
C LEU A 191 -20.61 -6.73 3.15
N GLY A 192 -20.81 -7.75 3.98
CA GLY A 192 -21.38 -9.04 3.59
C GLY A 192 -20.52 -9.83 2.59
N TYR A 193 -19.25 -9.42 2.42
CA TYR A 193 -18.34 -10.01 1.44
C TYR A 193 -16.89 -9.59 1.68
N ILE A 194 -15.97 -10.52 1.41
CA ILE A 194 -14.55 -10.24 1.21
C ILE A 194 -14.09 -10.81 -0.13
N GLY A 195 -13.34 -10.01 -0.88
CA GLY A 195 -12.73 -10.48 -2.12
C GLY A 195 -11.56 -11.43 -1.86
N ARG A 196 -11.29 -12.33 -2.82
CA ARG A 196 -10.14 -13.25 -2.80
C ARG A 196 -8.82 -12.55 -2.46
N SER A 197 -8.53 -11.45 -3.16
CA SER A 197 -7.34 -10.63 -2.90
C SER A 197 -7.35 -10.04 -1.49
N GLY A 198 -8.50 -9.58 -1.00
CA GLY A 198 -8.64 -9.05 0.36
C GLY A 198 -8.36 -10.09 1.43
N LEU A 199 -8.88 -11.31 1.30
CA LEU A 199 -8.64 -12.40 2.24
C LEU A 199 -7.15 -12.75 2.30
N LEU A 200 -6.54 -12.96 1.12
CA LEU A 200 -5.11 -13.26 1.01
C LEU A 200 -4.26 -12.13 1.58
N SER A 201 -4.63 -10.88 1.30
CA SER A 201 -3.93 -9.73 1.83
C SER A 201 -3.94 -9.69 3.36
N GLN A 202 -5.10 -9.95 3.97
CA GLN A 202 -5.23 -9.95 5.43
C GLN A 202 -4.48 -11.12 6.06
N LEU A 203 -4.48 -12.29 5.41
CA LEU A 203 -3.64 -13.42 5.83
C LEU A 203 -2.16 -13.06 5.82
N PHE A 204 -1.67 -12.43 4.74
CA PHE A 204 -0.28 -11.97 4.66
C PHE A 204 0.07 -10.94 5.75
N ILE A 205 -0.83 -10.00 6.03
CA ILE A 205 -0.67 -9.03 7.12
C ILE A 205 -0.54 -9.75 8.46
N ILE A 206 -1.43 -10.69 8.77
CA ILE A 206 -1.41 -11.46 10.01
C ILE A 206 -0.07 -12.20 10.15
N ILE A 207 0.34 -12.95 9.12
CA ILE A 207 1.55 -13.75 9.21
C ILE A 207 2.80 -12.85 9.28
N GLY A 208 2.85 -11.77 8.49
CA GLY A 208 3.92 -10.78 8.55
C GLY A 208 4.06 -10.15 9.93
N CYS A 209 2.94 -9.75 10.55
CA CYS A 209 2.91 -9.24 11.92
C CYS A 209 3.42 -10.28 12.93
N VAL A 210 2.99 -11.55 12.80
CA VAL A 210 3.46 -12.64 13.68
C VAL A 210 4.96 -12.90 13.53
N ILE A 211 5.50 -12.85 12.31
CA ILE A 211 6.94 -13.02 12.07
C ILE A 211 7.72 -11.88 12.73
N ILE A 212 7.34 -10.63 12.50
CA ILE A 212 7.98 -9.45 13.12
C ILE A 212 7.90 -9.55 14.64
N HIS A 213 6.76 -9.98 15.18
CA HIS A 213 6.57 -10.12 16.61
C HIS A 213 7.51 -11.18 17.23
N ARG A 214 7.60 -12.36 16.60
CA ARG A 214 8.46 -13.46 17.08
C ARG A 214 9.94 -13.10 16.96
N THR A 215 10.36 -12.41 15.91
CA THR A 215 11.75 -12.01 15.71
C THR A 215 12.15 -10.89 16.68
N GLY A 216 11.29 -9.87 16.84
CA GLY A 216 11.54 -8.74 17.76
C GLY A 216 11.69 -9.17 19.22
N ARG A 217 10.94 -10.18 19.67
CA ARG A 217 11.08 -10.77 21.02
C ARG A 217 12.42 -11.47 21.24
N SER A 218 12.92 -12.15 20.23
CA SER A 218 14.21 -12.86 20.29
C SER A 218 15.37 -11.89 20.52
N VAL A 219 15.25 -10.64 20.06
CA VAL A 219 16.29 -9.61 20.21
C VAL A 219 16.18 -8.89 21.56
N GLY A 220 14.95 -8.62 22.03
CA GLY A 220 14.72 -7.85 23.26
C GLY A 220 15.22 -8.52 24.55
N ARG A 221 15.25 -9.85 24.61
CA ARG A 221 15.78 -10.59 25.79
C ARG A 221 17.31 -10.65 25.86
N VAL A 222 17.99 -10.25 24.79
CA VAL A 222 19.42 -10.51 24.59
C VAL A 222 20.23 -9.21 24.61
N ARG A 223 19.56 -8.09 24.92
CA ARG A 223 20.07 -6.72 24.83
C ARG A 223 21.12 -6.34 25.87
N GLU A 224 21.65 -7.32 26.61
CA GLU A 224 22.70 -7.11 27.62
C GLU A 224 24.11 -7.43 27.09
N LYS A 225 24.27 -7.99 25.87
CA LYS A 225 25.60 -8.13 25.24
C LYS A 225 25.60 -7.73 23.76
N GLU A 226 26.53 -6.83 23.47
CA GLU A 226 26.70 -5.88 22.37
C GLU A 226 26.78 -6.41 20.92
N THR A 227 26.34 -5.51 20.02
CA THR A 227 26.67 -5.24 18.59
C THR A 227 26.88 -6.36 17.56
N ILE A 228 27.41 -7.54 17.93
CA ILE A 228 27.63 -8.67 17.00
C ILE A 228 26.30 -9.37 16.62
N ARG A 229 25.19 -9.04 17.30
CA ARG A 229 23.91 -9.78 17.21
C ARG A 229 22.85 -9.23 16.24
N THR A 230 23.02 -8.06 15.63
CA THR A 230 22.01 -7.55 14.66
C THR A 230 21.89 -8.45 13.42
N ASP A 231 23.02 -8.97 12.94
CA ASP A 231 23.04 -9.86 11.77
C ASP A 231 22.31 -11.19 12.01
N THR A 232 22.40 -11.74 13.23
CA THR A 232 21.71 -13.00 13.55
C THR A 232 20.19 -12.83 13.63
N ALA A 233 19.71 -11.69 14.13
CA ALA A 233 18.29 -11.36 14.18
C ALA A 233 17.69 -11.22 12.78
N ASP A 234 18.39 -10.50 11.89
CA ASP A 234 17.97 -10.33 10.51
C ASP A 234 17.99 -11.66 9.74
N ARG A 235 19.01 -12.50 9.94
CA ARG A 235 19.05 -13.86 9.36
C ARG A 235 17.86 -14.72 9.81
N LYS A 236 17.50 -14.68 11.09
CA LYS A 236 16.35 -15.44 11.64
C LYS A 236 15.03 -14.92 11.08
N MET A 237 14.87 -13.60 11.00
CA MET A 237 13.69 -12.98 10.37
C MET A 237 13.57 -13.38 8.91
N TRP A 238 14.67 -13.30 8.17
CA TRP A 238 14.73 -13.68 6.77
C TRP A 238 14.38 -15.15 6.52
N LYS A 239 14.87 -16.09 7.36
CA LYS A 239 14.44 -17.50 7.31
C LYS A 239 12.93 -17.65 7.51
N GLY A 240 12.34 -16.91 8.45
CA GLY A 240 10.89 -16.91 8.69
C GLY A 240 10.10 -16.38 7.49
N ILE A 241 10.56 -15.28 6.90
CA ILE A 241 9.95 -14.66 5.71
C ILE A 241 10.05 -15.59 4.50
N ARG A 242 11.21 -16.21 4.26
CA ARG A 242 11.38 -17.21 3.18
C ARG A 242 10.40 -18.38 3.33
N ARG A 243 10.26 -18.90 4.56
CA ARG A 243 9.30 -19.97 4.84
C ARG A 243 7.87 -19.53 4.57
N LEU A 244 7.50 -18.29 4.93
CA LEU A 244 6.19 -17.72 4.61
C LEU A 244 5.95 -17.61 3.11
N ILE A 245 6.91 -17.05 2.37
CA ILE A 245 6.82 -16.91 0.91
C ILE A 245 6.60 -18.30 0.29
N LEU A 246 7.37 -19.30 0.72
CA LEU A 246 7.22 -20.67 0.24
C LEU A 246 5.85 -21.27 0.58
N VAL A 247 5.44 -21.23 1.85
CA VAL A 247 4.13 -21.76 2.28
C VAL A 247 3.00 -21.08 1.55
N THR A 248 3.10 -19.77 1.30
CA THR A 248 2.05 -19.05 0.59
C THR A 248 2.07 -19.33 -0.90
N ALA A 249 3.24 -19.45 -1.54
CA ALA A 249 3.33 -19.85 -2.93
C ALA A 249 2.69 -21.23 -3.13
N VAL A 250 3.01 -22.19 -2.27
CA VAL A 250 2.39 -23.53 -2.28
C VAL A 250 0.88 -23.44 -2.01
N GLY A 251 0.46 -22.70 -0.98
CA GLY A 251 -0.96 -22.53 -0.66
C GLY A 251 -1.76 -21.84 -1.76
N LEU A 252 -1.15 -20.89 -2.48
CA LEU A 252 -1.76 -20.25 -3.64
C LEU A 252 -1.92 -21.23 -4.79
N ILE A 253 -0.88 -22.00 -5.12
CA ILE A 253 -0.92 -23.03 -6.17
C ILE A 253 -2.01 -24.06 -5.87
N LEU A 254 -2.02 -24.62 -4.65
CA LEU A 254 -3.03 -25.59 -4.21
C LEU A 254 -4.45 -24.99 -4.14
N GLY A 255 -4.55 -23.69 -3.86
CA GLY A 255 -5.81 -22.97 -3.80
C GLY A 255 -6.34 -22.48 -5.16
N MET A 256 -5.57 -22.58 -6.25
CA MET A 256 -5.95 -22.02 -7.55
C MET A 256 -7.29 -22.55 -8.08
N PRO A 257 -7.60 -23.85 -8.02
CA PRO A 257 -8.89 -24.37 -8.49
C PRO A 257 -10.06 -23.74 -7.73
N LEU A 258 -9.99 -23.72 -6.40
CA LEU A 258 -11.00 -23.10 -5.54
C LEU A 258 -11.19 -21.61 -5.85
N LEU A 259 -10.09 -20.89 -6.11
CA LEU A 259 -10.16 -19.47 -6.49
C LEU A 259 -10.86 -19.31 -7.84
N GLN A 260 -10.65 -20.21 -8.79
CA GLN A 260 -11.27 -20.15 -10.11
C GLN A 260 -12.77 -20.48 -10.05
N ASP A 261 -13.16 -21.51 -9.31
CA ASP A 261 -14.56 -21.86 -9.09
C ASP A 261 -15.32 -20.72 -8.43
N PHE A 262 -14.70 -20.08 -7.44
CA PHE A 262 -15.24 -18.88 -6.83
C PHE A 262 -15.41 -17.73 -7.83
N ALA A 263 -14.49 -17.58 -8.80
CA ALA A 263 -14.61 -16.58 -9.86
C ALA A 263 -15.82 -16.87 -10.77
N ALA A 264 -15.96 -18.13 -11.20
CA ALA A 264 -17.05 -18.59 -12.05
C ALA A 264 -18.40 -18.38 -11.37
N TYR A 265 -18.52 -18.80 -10.10
CA TYR A 265 -19.71 -18.61 -9.29
C TYR A 265 -20.07 -17.13 -9.13
N ARG A 266 -19.07 -16.26 -8.95
CA ARG A 266 -19.29 -14.80 -8.87
C ARG A 266 -19.84 -14.21 -10.17
N SER A 267 -19.44 -14.75 -11.31
CA SER A 267 -20.00 -14.37 -12.62
C SER A 267 -21.37 -15.00 -12.91
N GLY A 268 -21.96 -15.74 -11.96
CA GLY A 268 -23.23 -16.43 -12.13
C GLY A 268 -23.14 -17.71 -12.97
N GLY A 269 -21.92 -18.21 -13.19
CA GLY A 269 -21.67 -19.46 -13.91
C GLY A 269 -21.26 -20.60 -12.98
N THR A 270 -21.27 -21.80 -13.51
CA THR A 270 -20.62 -22.98 -12.91
C THR A 270 -19.28 -23.20 -13.60
N SER A 271 -18.24 -23.51 -12.83
CA SER A 271 -16.96 -23.92 -13.40
C SER A 271 -17.06 -25.37 -13.85
N THR A 272 -16.85 -25.63 -15.14
CA THR A 272 -16.70 -26.98 -15.71
C THR A 272 -15.27 -27.24 -16.17
N MET A 273 -14.35 -26.32 -15.86
CA MET A 273 -12.94 -26.39 -16.28
C MET A 273 -12.20 -27.41 -15.41
N SER A 274 -11.24 -28.11 -16.01
CA SER A 274 -10.32 -28.95 -15.22
C SER A 274 -9.41 -28.06 -14.34
N ASP A 275 -8.76 -28.66 -13.33
CA ASP A 275 -7.78 -27.96 -12.48
C ASP A 275 -6.63 -27.38 -13.31
N GLU A 276 -6.16 -28.13 -14.31
CA GLU A 276 -5.10 -27.69 -15.21
C GLU A 276 -5.53 -26.49 -16.05
N GLU A 277 -6.71 -26.55 -16.68
CA GLU A 277 -7.28 -25.43 -17.44
C GLU A 277 -7.48 -24.20 -16.55
N SER A 278 -7.90 -24.39 -15.31
CA SER A 278 -8.10 -23.33 -14.33
C SER A 278 -6.78 -22.63 -13.99
N ILE A 279 -5.70 -23.38 -13.76
CA ILE A 279 -4.36 -22.84 -13.52
C ILE A 279 -3.85 -22.11 -14.75
N GLN A 280 -3.95 -22.72 -15.94
CA GLN A 280 -3.50 -22.11 -17.19
C GLN A 280 -4.25 -20.81 -17.47
N LYS A 281 -5.57 -20.79 -17.26
CA LYS A 281 -6.40 -19.59 -17.40
C LYS A 281 -6.04 -18.50 -16.39
N LEU A 282 -5.75 -18.87 -15.14
CA LEU A 282 -5.33 -17.89 -14.13
C LEU A 282 -3.97 -17.28 -14.47
N ILE A 283 -2.97 -18.10 -14.82
CA ILE A 283 -1.68 -17.61 -15.33
C ILE A 283 -1.91 -16.72 -16.55
N HIS A 284 -2.82 -17.10 -17.43
CA HIS A 284 -3.15 -16.32 -18.61
C HIS A 284 -3.72 -14.93 -18.25
N VAL A 285 -4.61 -14.84 -17.26
CA VAL A 285 -5.15 -13.56 -16.83
C VAL A 285 -4.10 -12.73 -16.09
N GLU A 286 -3.35 -13.35 -15.16
CA GLU A 286 -2.38 -12.66 -14.30
C GLU A 286 -1.05 -12.30 -14.99
N THR A 287 -0.84 -12.73 -16.23
CA THR A 287 0.29 -12.28 -17.08
C THR A 287 -0.20 -11.58 -18.35
N GLY A 288 -1.50 -11.25 -18.44
CA GLY A 288 -2.11 -10.65 -19.63
C GLY A 288 -1.93 -9.14 -19.76
N PHE A 289 -1.44 -8.45 -18.73
CA PHE A 289 -1.37 -6.98 -18.67
C PHE A 289 -0.65 -6.35 -19.88
N PRO A 290 0.52 -6.86 -20.33
CA PRO A 290 1.24 -6.28 -21.47
C PRO A 290 0.52 -6.38 -22.83
N LEU A 291 -0.51 -7.23 -22.94
CA LEU A 291 -1.37 -7.27 -24.14
C LEU A 291 -2.17 -5.97 -24.32
N HIS A 292 -2.19 -5.12 -23.31
CA HIS A 292 -2.94 -3.87 -23.29
C HIS A 292 -2.09 -2.62 -23.55
N TYR A 293 -0.77 -2.75 -23.70
CA TYR A 293 0.12 -1.59 -23.80
C TYR A 293 -0.05 -0.78 -25.08
N SER A 294 -0.39 -1.41 -26.21
CA SER A 294 -0.70 -0.70 -27.45
C SER A 294 -1.91 0.22 -27.30
N TYR A 295 -2.95 -0.25 -26.61
CA TYR A 295 -4.10 0.60 -26.28
C TYR A 295 -3.74 1.72 -25.29
N CYS A 296 -2.81 1.47 -24.37
CA CYS A 296 -2.34 2.52 -23.45
C CYS A 296 -1.65 3.65 -24.23
N GLU A 297 -0.88 3.30 -25.26
CA GLU A 297 -0.21 4.26 -26.13
C GLU A 297 -1.20 5.00 -27.04
N GLU A 298 -2.14 4.28 -27.65
CA GLU A 298 -3.23 4.87 -28.45
C GLU A 298 -4.00 5.94 -27.66
N TYR A 299 -4.43 5.62 -26.43
CA TYR A 299 -5.18 6.55 -25.58
C TYR A 299 -4.33 7.68 -24.99
N ALA A 300 -3.01 7.53 -24.95
CA ALA A 300 -2.11 8.59 -24.51
C ALA A 300 -1.87 9.66 -25.60
N VAL A 301 -2.04 9.28 -26.88
CA VAL A 301 -1.83 10.17 -28.03
C VAL A 301 -3.12 10.86 -28.47
N ASP A 302 -4.26 10.19 -28.36
CA ASP A 302 -5.57 10.78 -28.65
C ASP A 302 -5.84 11.98 -27.72
N ALA A 303 -5.99 13.18 -28.29
CA ALA A 303 -6.14 14.42 -27.52
C ALA A 303 -7.39 14.44 -26.62
N GLU A 304 -8.49 13.82 -27.05
CA GLU A 304 -9.73 13.72 -26.27
C GLU A 304 -9.55 12.74 -25.10
N GLN A 305 -8.82 11.65 -25.31
CA GLN A 305 -8.56 10.67 -24.26
C GLN A 305 -7.40 11.06 -23.34
N ALA A 306 -6.40 11.79 -23.83
CA ALA A 306 -5.25 12.24 -23.05
C ALA A 306 -5.65 13.16 -21.89
N GLU A 307 -6.72 13.95 -22.04
CA GLU A 307 -7.27 14.75 -20.94
C GLU A 307 -7.76 13.86 -19.78
N ASN A 308 -8.25 12.65 -20.08
CA ASN A 308 -8.67 11.68 -19.08
C ASN A 308 -7.49 11.08 -18.29
N PHE A 309 -6.28 11.11 -18.85
CA PHE A 309 -5.07 10.51 -18.27
C PHE A 309 -3.95 11.52 -17.98
N SER A 310 -4.27 12.81 -17.86
CA SER A 310 -3.24 13.84 -17.68
C SER A 310 -2.40 13.66 -16.41
N ALA A 311 -1.07 13.69 -16.55
CA ALA A 311 -0.12 13.70 -15.45
C ALA A 311 -0.36 14.84 -14.44
N THR A 312 -0.82 16.02 -14.91
CA THR A 312 -1.11 17.15 -14.02
C THR A 312 -2.32 16.86 -13.14
N ARG A 313 -3.37 16.24 -13.70
CA ARG A 313 -4.55 15.78 -12.96
C ARG A 313 -4.18 14.71 -11.94
N TYR A 314 -3.29 13.78 -12.33
CA TYR A 314 -2.76 12.76 -11.43
C TYR A 314 -1.97 13.37 -10.26
N LEU A 315 -1.07 14.32 -10.50
CA LEU A 315 -0.33 15.02 -9.44
C LEU A 315 -1.25 15.87 -8.54
N LYS A 316 -2.22 16.59 -9.12
CA LYS A 316 -3.25 17.33 -8.38
C LYS A 316 -4.08 16.40 -7.50
N TRP A 317 -4.44 15.23 -8.01
CA TRP A 317 -5.14 14.20 -7.25
C TRP A 317 -4.29 13.73 -6.06
N ILE A 318 -3.00 13.44 -6.24
CA ILE A 318 -2.10 13.09 -5.14
C ILE A 318 -2.04 14.19 -4.07
N ALA A 319 -1.90 15.45 -4.49
CA ALA A 319 -1.82 16.59 -3.58
C ALA A 319 -3.13 16.83 -2.80
N THR A 320 -4.27 16.48 -3.39
CA THR A 320 -5.60 16.66 -2.78
C THR A 320 -6.09 15.43 -2.00
N LEU A 321 -5.40 14.28 -2.08
CA LEU A 321 -5.76 13.07 -1.33
C LEU A 321 -5.98 13.28 0.18
N PRO A 322 -5.15 14.06 0.91
CA PRO A 322 -5.36 14.34 2.33
C PRO A 322 -6.64 15.12 2.65
N ILE A 323 -7.22 15.80 1.65
CA ILE A 323 -8.41 16.64 1.81
C ILE A 323 -9.66 15.74 1.78
N PRO A 324 -10.52 15.79 2.80
CA PRO A 324 -11.76 15.00 2.80
C PRO A 324 -12.64 15.35 1.60
N LYS A 325 -13.06 14.33 0.84
CA LYS A 325 -13.83 14.56 -0.41
C LYS A 325 -15.13 15.36 -0.24
N PHE A 326 -15.73 15.37 0.95
CA PHE A 326 -16.95 16.14 1.19
C PHE A 326 -16.71 17.68 1.18
N THR A 327 -15.48 18.14 1.33
CA THR A 327 -15.14 19.58 1.25
C THR A 327 -14.71 20.03 -0.14
N SER A 328 -14.33 19.10 -1.02
CA SER A 328 -13.88 19.40 -2.38
C SER A 328 -14.89 18.89 -3.40
N SER A 329 -15.69 19.79 -3.97
CA SER A 329 -16.53 19.49 -5.14
C SER A 329 -15.71 19.13 -6.40
N SER A 330 -14.39 19.35 -6.36
CA SER A 330 -13.50 19.37 -7.53
C SER A 330 -12.38 18.33 -7.53
N ALA A 331 -12.34 17.41 -6.55
CA ALA A 331 -11.37 16.33 -6.57
C ALA A 331 -11.86 15.21 -7.48
N ASP A 332 -11.79 15.49 -8.79
CA ASP A 332 -11.82 14.50 -9.85
C ASP A 332 -10.81 13.41 -9.53
N ALA A 333 -11.29 12.36 -8.86
CA ALA A 333 -10.48 11.20 -8.57
C ALA A 333 -10.09 10.62 -9.92
N VAL A 334 -8.82 10.79 -10.31
CA VAL A 334 -8.31 10.10 -11.48
C VAL A 334 -8.54 8.62 -11.17
N ASN A 335 -9.29 7.93 -12.01
CA ASN A 335 -9.61 6.53 -11.82
C ASN A 335 -9.11 5.76 -13.04
N ILE A 336 -7.78 5.79 -13.23
CA ILE A 336 -7.08 5.38 -14.45
C ILE A 336 -7.55 4.00 -14.89
N ASN A 337 -7.54 3.02 -13.98
CA ASN A 337 -7.93 1.66 -14.32
C ASN A 337 -9.39 1.55 -14.79
N TYR A 338 -10.31 2.25 -14.12
CA TYR A 338 -11.73 2.19 -14.49
C TYR A 338 -11.96 2.88 -15.82
N ARG A 339 -11.38 4.07 -16.01
CA ARG A 339 -11.50 4.82 -17.25
C ARG A 339 -10.88 4.07 -18.43
N PHE A 340 -9.69 3.50 -18.23
CA PHE A 340 -9.05 2.61 -19.20
C PHE A 340 -9.95 1.42 -19.55
N SER A 341 -10.61 0.82 -18.54
CA SER A 341 -11.54 -0.30 -18.76
C SER A 341 -12.77 0.11 -19.55
N GLU A 342 -13.35 1.28 -19.26
CA GLU A 342 -14.51 1.80 -20.00
C GLU A 342 -14.18 2.02 -21.47
N LEU A 343 -13.06 2.70 -21.76
CA LEU A 343 -12.60 2.96 -23.12
C LEU A 343 -12.30 1.65 -23.85
N ARG A 344 -11.61 0.72 -23.19
CA ARG A 344 -11.20 -0.53 -23.84
C ARG A 344 -12.35 -1.50 -24.06
N THR A 345 -13.32 -1.56 -23.16
CA THR A 345 -14.42 -2.54 -23.24
C THR A 345 -15.69 -1.97 -23.85
N GLY A 346 -15.82 -0.65 -23.95
CA GLY A 346 -17.06 0.03 -24.33
C GLY A 346 -18.16 -0.04 -23.27
N ASN A 347 -17.89 -0.66 -22.11
CA ASN A 347 -18.86 -0.79 -21.03
C ASN A 347 -18.60 0.28 -19.96
N LEU A 348 -19.64 1.04 -19.60
CA LEU A 348 -19.55 2.04 -18.53
C LEU A 348 -19.40 1.37 -17.15
N TYR A 349 -18.69 2.02 -16.23
CA TYR A 349 -18.58 1.56 -14.87
C TYR A 349 -19.97 1.41 -14.22
N GLY A 350 -20.21 0.25 -13.61
CA GLY A 350 -21.47 -0.06 -12.93
C GLY A 350 -22.50 -0.77 -13.82
N THR A 351 -22.26 -0.92 -15.13
CA THR A 351 -23.12 -1.73 -16.00
C THR A 351 -22.83 -3.21 -15.87
N ARG A 352 -23.77 -4.04 -16.36
CA ARG A 352 -23.59 -5.49 -16.45
C ARG A 352 -22.40 -5.79 -17.38
N TYR A 353 -21.59 -6.78 -17.00
CA TYR A 353 -20.37 -7.20 -17.72
C TYR A 353 -19.17 -6.26 -17.64
N PHE A 354 -19.28 -5.11 -16.96
CA PHE A 354 -18.10 -4.30 -16.65
C PHE A 354 -17.12 -5.08 -15.76
N TYR A 355 -15.85 -5.07 -16.15
CA TYR A 355 -14.75 -5.56 -15.33
C TYR A 355 -13.55 -4.63 -15.45
N VAL A 356 -12.77 -4.54 -14.37
CA VAL A 356 -11.61 -3.66 -14.32
C VAL A 356 -10.43 -4.35 -14.99
N LEU A 357 -10.07 -3.87 -16.18
CA LEU A 357 -8.78 -4.07 -16.80
C LEU A 357 -7.72 -3.27 -16.04
N LEU A 358 -6.55 -3.89 -15.91
CA LEU A 358 -5.42 -3.31 -15.21
C LEU A 358 -4.28 -3.21 -16.22
N PRO A 359 -3.69 -2.02 -16.44
CA PRO A 359 -2.61 -1.83 -17.38
C PRO A 359 -1.22 -2.09 -16.75
N SER A 360 -1.13 -2.64 -15.54
CA SER A 360 0.12 -2.69 -14.74
C SER A 360 0.67 -1.29 -14.41
N LEU A 361 1.76 -1.24 -13.64
CA LEU A 361 2.43 0.03 -13.32
C LEU A 361 3.15 0.64 -14.55
N LEU A 362 3.63 -0.21 -15.47
CA LEU A 362 4.27 0.26 -16.71
C LEU A 362 3.23 0.87 -17.65
N GLY A 363 2.11 0.17 -17.89
CA GLY A 363 1.05 0.69 -18.76
C GLY A 363 0.37 1.92 -18.16
N GLU A 364 0.28 2.04 -16.84
CA GLU A 364 -0.11 3.31 -16.19
C GLU A 364 0.88 4.45 -16.48
N GLY A 365 2.18 4.16 -16.47
CA GLY A 365 3.20 5.13 -16.90
C GLY A 365 3.01 5.57 -18.36
N ILE A 366 2.70 4.64 -19.25
CA ILE A 366 2.40 4.94 -20.67
C ILE A 366 1.13 5.78 -20.79
N LEU A 367 0.05 5.45 -20.08
CA LEU A 367 -1.19 6.23 -20.08
C LEU A 367 -0.98 7.67 -19.59
N LEU A 368 -0.19 7.83 -18.52
CA LEU A 368 -0.01 9.13 -17.88
C LEU A 368 0.97 10.07 -18.60
N TYR A 369 2.00 9.51 -19.23
CA TYR A 369 3.14 10.28 -19.76
C TYR A 369 3.47 9.97 -21.23
N GLY A 370 2.75 9.06 -21.88
CA GLY A 370 3.04 8.57 -23.22
C GLY A 370 4.27 7.67 -23.30
N SER A 371 4.51 7.09 -24.48
CA SER A 371 5.63 6.18 -24.76
C SER A 371 7.02 6.84 -24.69
N TRP A 372 7.10 8.18 -24.68
CA TRP A 372 8.38 8.89 -24.57
C TRP A 372 8.79 9.22 -23.12
N PHE A 373 7.82 9.42 -22.22
CA PHE A 373 8.08 9.90 -20.85
C PHE A 373 7.55 8.98 -19.73
N TYR A 374 7.00 7.81 -20.05
CA TYR A 374 6.52 6.80 -19.08
C TYR A 374 7.54 6.47 -17.97
N TRP A 375 8.84 6.57 -18.24
CA TRP A 375 9.92 6.29 -17.29
C TRP A 375 9.94 7.27 -16.09
N ILE A 376 9.38 8.48 -16.23
CA ILE A 376 9.20 9.45 -15.14
C ILE A 376 8.34 8.83 -14.04
N HIS A 377 7.30 8.08 -14.41
CA HIS A 377 6.44 7.39 -13.46
C HIS A 377 7.23 6.36 -12.65
N GLY A 378 8.10 5.57 -13.30
CA GLY A 378 8.98 4.62 -12.63
C GLY A 378 9.88 5.29 -11.59
N LEU A 379 10.53 6.40 -11.98
CA LEU A 379 11.37 7.20 -11.08
C LEU A 379 10.59 7.71 -9.86
N PHE A 380 9.41 8.29 -10.09
CA PHE A 380 8.54 8.83 -9.05
C PHE A 380 8.07 7.74 -8.07
N ILE A 381 7.56 6.62 -8.58
CA ILE A 381 7.06 5.52 -7.76
C ILE A 381 8.18 4.89 -6.94
N GLY A 382 9.35 4.66 -7.56
CA GLY A 382 10.52 4.12 -6.87
C GLY A 382 10.95 5.02 -5.71
N TRP A 383 11.04 6.34 -5.96
CA TRP A 383 11.38 7.33 -4.94
C TRP A 383 10.39 7.35 -3.77
N MET A 384 9.09 7.41 -4.07
CA MET A 384 8.04 7.46 -3.06
C MET A 384 8.01 6.17 -2.22
N VAL A 385 8.04 4.99 -2.85
CA VAL A 385 8.08 3.69 -2.16
C VAL A 385 9.26 3.61 -1.19
N ALA A 386 10.45 4.01 -1.64
CA ALA A 386 11.65 4.02 -0.83
C ALA A 386 11.54 4.96 0.38
N LEU A 387 11.05 6.19 0.18
CA LEU A 387 10.86 7.15 1.26
C LEU A 387 9.90 6.62 2.32
N VAL A 388 8.74 6.10 1.90
CA VAL A 388 7.69 5.61 2.80
C VAL A 388 8.19 4.42 3.61
N ILE A 389 8.76 3.41 2.95
CA ILE A 389 9.24 2.20 3.64
C ILE A 389 10.38 2.54 4.60
N ARG A 390 11.33 3.39 4.18
CA ARG A 390 12.43 3.84 5.03
C ARG A 390 11.91 4.58 6.26
N PHE A 391 11.01 5.54 6.07
CA PHE A 391 10.42 6.30 7.18
C PHE A 391 9.71 5.37 8.18
N LEU A 392 8.79 4.54 7.70
CA LEU A 392 8.01 3.64 8.55
C LEU A 392 8.87 2.60 9.27
N SER A 393 9.92 2.09 8.63
CA SER A 393 10.83 1.13 9.25
C SER A 393 11.77 1.76 10.29
N SER A 394 12.02 3.07 10.17
CA SER A 394 12.83 3.85 11.11
C SER A 394 12.12 4.08 12.45
N VAL A 395 10.79 4.15 12.46
CA VAL A 395 10.01 4.31 13.70
C VAL A 395 9.58 2.93 14.23
N ARG A 396 10.14 2.51 15.38
CA ARG A 396 9.89 1.16 15.93
C ARG A 396 8.40 0.84 16.11
N SER A 397 7.60 1.80 16.55
CA SER A 397 6.15 1.62 16.77
C SER A 397 5.36 1.48 15.46
N LEU A 398 5.89 1.94 14.33
CA LEU A 398 5.27 1.84 13.00
C LEU A 398 5.66 0.58 12.23
N ARG A 399 6.53 -0.30 12.74
CA ARG A 399 6.98 -1.50 12.01
C ARG A 399 5.85 -2.43 11.56
N TYR A 400 4.79 -2.57 12.36
CA TYR A 400 3.63 -3.37 11.98
C TYR A 400 2.79 -2.66 10.92
N TRP A 401 2.68 -1.32 10.99
CA TRP A 401 2.07 -0.52 9.94
C TRP A 401 2.86 -0.60 8.63
N ALA A 402 4.19 -0.67 8.71
CA ALA A 402 5.06 -0.86 7.56
C ALA A 402 4.75 -2.16 6.81
N VAL A 403 4.35 -3.25 7.49
CA VAL A 403 3.91 -4.51 6.83
C VAL A 403 2.64 -4.29 6.02
N TYR A 404 1.67 -3.59 6.59
CA TYR A 404 0.41 -3.28 5.90
C TYR A 404 0.67 -2.44 4.63
N ILE A 405 1.50 -1.40 4.75
CA ILE A 405 1.88 -0.55 3.62
C ILE A 405 2.72 -1.32 2.60
N ALA A 406 3.64 -2.17 3.04
CA ALA A 406 4.44 -3.02 2.17
C ALA A 406 3.58 -3.89 1.25
N LEU A 407 2.56 -4.52 1.81
CA LEU A 407 1.65 -5.33 1.03
C LEU A 407 0.87 -4.49 0.01
N SER A 408 0.44 -3.29 0.40
CA SER A 408 -0.23 -2.35 -0.52
C SER A 408 0.70 -1.97 -1.68
N ILE A 409 2.00 -1.77 -1.41
CA ILE A 409 3.03 -1.52 -2.43
C ILE A 409 3.23 -2.73 -3.35
N VAL A 410 3.21 -3.95 -2.83
CA VAL A 410 3.28 -5.17 -3.66
C VAL A 410 2.07 -5.27 -4.59
N LEU A 411 0.87 -4.98 -4.08
CA LEU A 411 -0.35 -4.96 -4.88
C LEU A 411 -0.35 -3.85 -5.94
N MET A 412 0.40 -2.78 -5.72
CA MET A 412 0.56 -1.66 -6.66
C MET A 412 1.12 -2.12 -8.02
N ALA A 413 2.04 -3.09 -8.03
CA ALA A 413 2.60 -3.62 -9.27
C ALA A 413 1.54 -4.23 -10.19
N ARG A 414 0.46 -4.79 -9.60
CA ARG A 414 -0.69 -5.35 -10.32
C ARG A 414 -1.77 -4.29 -10.59
N GLY A 415 -2.19 -3.60 -9.53
CA GLY A 415 -3.37 -2.75 -9.51
C GLY A 415 -3.11 -1.30 -9.91
N GLY A 416 -1.89 -0.94 -10.29
CA GLY A 416 -1.48 0.44 -10.52
C GLY A 416 -1.22 1.21 -9.23
N SER A 417 -0.68 2.41 -9.39
CA SER A 417 -0.23 3.31 -8.34
C SER A 417 -1.37 3.80 -7.45
N GLN A 418 -2.56 4.02 -8.04
CA GLN A 418 -3.60 4.83 -7.42
C GLN A 418 -4.13 4.24 -6.11
N GLY A 419 -4.38 2.93 -6.11
CA GLY A 419 -4.86 2.23 -4.92
C GLY A 419 -3.85 2.28 -3.78
N ALA A 420 -2.59 1.99 -4.09
CA ALA A 420 -1.53 1.96 -3.08
C ALA A 420 -1.17 3.35 -2.55
N ILE A 421 -1.08 4.36 -3.42
CA ILE A 421 -0.81 5.75 -3.03
C ILE A 421 -1.93 6.31 -2.16
N SER A 422 -3.18 6.07 -2.53
CA SER A 422 -4.32 6.48 -1.70
C SER A 422 -4.26 5.83 -0.32
N VAL A 423 -3.91 4.55 -0.23
CA VAL A 423 -3.70 3.88 1.06
C VAL A 423 -2.55 4.52 1.85
N ILE A 424 -1.39 4.72 1.22
CA ILE A 424 -0.21 5.32 1.86
C ILE A 424 -0.54 6.70 2.45
N ILE A 425 -1.20 7.56 1.68
CA ILE A 425 -1.48 8.95 2.06
C ILE A 425 -2.66 9.01 3.03
N ASN A 426 -3.82 8.49 2.63
CA ASN A 426 -5.06 8.68 3.39
C ASN A 426 -5.07 7.87 4.68
N TYR A 427 -4.59 6.62 4.63
CA TYR A 427 -4.66 5.76 5.80
C TYR A 427 -3.56 6.16 6.80
N SER A 428 -2.44 6.74 6.33
CA SER A 428 -1.39 7.25 7.22
C SER A 428 -1.60 8.72 7.63
N LEU A 429 -2.77 9.32 7.37
CA LEU A 429 -3.00 10.74 7.66
C LEU A 429 -2.70 11.11 9.12
N ILE A 430 -3.12 10.26 10.07
CA ILE A 430 -2.82 10.50 11.50
C ILE A 430 -1.31 10.48 11.77
N VAL A 431 -0.55 9.61 11.10
CA VAL A 431 0.91 9.55 11.24
C VAL A 431 1.54 10.85 10.72
N TRP A 432 1.04 11.38 9.60
CA TRP A 432 1.52 12.64 9.03
C TRP A 432 1.18 13.86 9.90
N VAL A 433 -0.03 13.91 10.47
CA VAL A 433 -0.42 14.96 11.40
C VAL A 433 0.48 14.95 12.64
N PHE A 434 0.71 13.78 13.25
CA PHE A 434 1.62 13.67 14.39
C PHE A 434 3.06 14.01 14.03
N LEU A 435 3.53 13.62 12.84
CA LEU A 435 4.85 14.03 12.35
C LEU A 435 4.96 15.55 12.24
N ALA A 436 3.94 16.21 11.66
CA ALA A 436 3.91 17.67 11.55
C ALA A 436 3.91 18.36 12.92
N VAL A 437 3.10 17.86 13.88
CA VAL A 437 3.08 18.37 15.27
C VAL A 437 4.42 18.19 15.97
N VAL A 438 5.09 17.05 15.77
CA VAL A 438 6.39 16.79 16.37
C VAL A 438 7.47 17.65 15.74
N LEU A 439 7.46 17.83 14.41
CA LEU A 439 8.39 18.72 13.72
C LEU A 439 8.20 20.18 14.15
N THR A 440 6.97 20.67 14.27
CA THR A 440 6.72 22.03 14.77
C THR A 440 7.16 22.15 16.22
N ARG A 441 6.82 21.19 17.09
CA ARG A 441 7.24 21.23 18.50
C ARG A 441 8.77 21.20 18.65
N ASP A 442 9.45 20.29 17.98
CA ASP A 442 10.85 19.97 18.26
C ASP A 442 11.83 20.80 17.41
N CYS A 443 11.42 21.33 16.25
CA CYS A 443 12.26 22.26 15.46
C CYS A 443 12.01 23.73 15.80
N VAL A 444 10.77 24.12 16.13
CA VAL A 444 10.42 25.54 16.36
C VAL A 444 10.73 25.98 17.79
N LYS A 445 10.51 25.11 18.80
CA LYS A 445 10.82 25.46 20.20
C LYS A 445 12.29 25.78 20.47
N PRO A 446 13.30 25.02 20.00
CA PRO A 446 14.70 25.36 20.28
C PRO A 446 15.18 26.62 19.56
N VAL A 447 14.52 27.06 18.48
CA VAL A 447 14.82 28.33 17.80
C VAL A 447 14.14 29.50 18.49
N LEU A 448 12.87 29.34 18.89
CA LEU A 448 12.12 30.41 19.56
C LEU A 448 12.49 30.58 21.03
N SER A 449 12.87 29.54 21.77
CA SER A 449 13.19 29.68 23.20
C SER A 449 14.36 30.64 23.47
N PRO A 450 15.49 30.58 22.75
CA PRO A 450 16.60 31.51 22.96
C PRO A 450 16.27 32.92 22.48
N ALA A 451 15.59 33.05 21.33
CA ALA A 451 15.18 34.34 20.78
C ALA A 451 14.16 35.05 21.69
N LEU A 452 13.16 34.32 22.19
CA LEU A 452 12.17 34.83 23.13
C LEU A 452 12.81 35.17 24.49
N LYS A 453 13.74 34.34 24.99
CA LYS A 453 14.50 34.66 26.21
C LYS A 453 15.32 35.95 26.05
N ARG A 454 15.98 36.16 24.91
CA ARG A 454 16.70 37.41 24.60
C ARG A 454 15.75 38.60 24.51
N LEU A 455 14.61 38.44 23.83
CA LEU A 455 13.60 39.50 23.72
C LEU A 455 13.04 39.89 25.09
N LEU A 456 12.69 38.91 25.93
CA LEU A 456 12.20 39.16 27.28
C LEU A 456 13.27 39.81 28.17
N ALA A 457 14.54 39.44 28.03
CA ALA A 457 15.63 40.10 28.73
C ALA A 457 15.76 41.58 28.32
N ILE A 458 15.69 41.88 27.02
CA ILE A 458 15.73 43.25 26.49
C ILE A 458 14.55 44.08 27.00
N ILE A 459 13.34 43.50 27.01
CA ILE A 459 12.13 44.16 27.54
C ILE A 459 12.30 44.44 29.05
N SER A 460 12.79 43.45 29.81
CA SER A 460 13.03 43.60 31.25
C SER A 460 14.06 44.69 31.56
N GLU A 461 15.13 44.79 30.78
CA GLU A 461 16.17 45.82 30.95
C GLU A 461 15.62 47.21 30.62
N ARG A 462 14.81 47.35 29.56
CA ARG A 462 14.13 48.61 29.23
C ARG A 462 13.17 49.05 30.32
N ILE A 463 12.32 48.16 30.83
CA ILE A 463 11.38 48.47 31.92
C ILE A 463 12.13 48.94 33.17
N LYS A 464 13.29 48.35 33.47
CA LYS A 464 14.11 48.76 34.61
C LYS A 464 14.67 50.17 34.43
N LYS A 465 15.22 50.48 33.25
CA LYS A 465 15.71 51.85 32.92
C LYS A 465 14.60 52.91 32.96
N THR A 466 13.36 52.56 32.59
CA THR A 466 12.23 53.50 32.67
C THR A 466 11.72 53.73 34.09
N LYS A 467 12.06 52.89 35.06
CA LYS A 467 11.71 53.11 36.48
C LYS A 467 12.78 53.87 37.28
N GLU A 468 14.01 53.93 36.76
CA GLU A 468 15.13 54.64 37.39
C GLU A 468 15.25 56.09 36.93
N ASN A 469 14.58 56.45 35.83
CA ASN A 469 14.32 57.82 35.39
C ASN A 469 12.92 58.23 35.82
#